data_AF-A0A9Q3HZX2-F1
#
_entry.id   AF-A0A9Q3HZX2-F1
#
_cell.length_a   1.000
_cell.length_b   1.000
_cell.length_c   1.000
_cell.angle_alpha   90.00
_cell.angle_beta   90.00
_cell.angle_gamma   90.00
#
_symmetry.space_group_name_H-M   'P 1'
#
loop_
_entity.id
_entity.type
_entity.pdbx_description
1 polymer ?
#
loop_
_entity_poly.entity_id
_entity_poly.type
_entity_poly.pdbx_seq_one_letter_code
_entity_poly.pdbx_strand_id
1 'polypeptide(L)'
;MVGDFGALNTYTAPDSYPIPRNQETLTQLSKAKYITSMDALKGFHINFLTPKTKKLLRIITHCGIYEYLRVPFGITNAPSHYQRMMNTIFPTELSEGWLIIYINDIIICSD
;
A
#
# COMPACT_ATOMS: atom_id res chain seq x y z
N MET A 1 -16.42 2.79 -7.72
CA MET A 1 -17.38 2.32 -6.70
C MET A 1 -16.61 2.11 -5.41
N VAL A 2 -16.98 2.83 -4.35
CA VAL A 2 -16.31 2.80 -3.04
C VAL A 2 -17.31 2.26 -2.02
N GLY A 3 -16.93 1.22 -1.29
CA GLY A 3 -17.70 0.69 -0.17
C GLY A 3 -17.40 1.47 1.11
N ASP A 4 -18.39 1.60 1.99
CA ASP A 4 -18.14 2.04 3.37
C ASP A 4 -17.67 0.85 4.20
N PHE A 5 -16.39 0.87 4.57
CA PHE A 5 -15.77 -0.17 5.38
C PHE A 5 -15.48 0.28 6.81
N GLY A 6 -16.03 1.42 7.26
CA GLY A 6 -15.76 1.96 8.61
C GLY A 6 -16.05 0.94 9.72
N ALA A 7 -17.23 0.30 9.66
CA ALA A 7 -17.59 -0.75 10.61
C ALA A 7 -16.71 -2.00 10.48
N LEU A 8 -16.34 -2.41 9.27
CA LEU A 8 -15.44 -3.55 9.08
C LEU A 8 -14.05 -3.27 9.68
N ASN A 9 -13.57 -2.04 9.52
CA ASN A 9 -12.27 -1.62 10.03
C ASN A 9 -12.20 -1.67 11.56
N THR A 10 -13.31 -1.40 12.28
CA THR A 10 -13.32 -1.51 13.76
C THR A 10 -13.18 -2.94 14.27
N TYR A 11 -13.60 -3.94 13.48
CA TYR A 11 -13.48 -5.36 13.82
C TYR A 11 -12.23 -6.02 13.21
N THR A 12 -11.48 -5.29 12.39
CA THR A 12 -10.28 -5.81 11.73
C THR A 12 -9.07 -5.56 12.62
N ALA A 13 -8.30 -6.61 12.91
CA ALA A 13 -7.05 -6.46 13.64
C ALA A 13 -6.06 -5.59 12.82
N PRO A 14 -5.52 -4.50 13.40
CA PRO A 14 -4.63 -3.60 12.68
C PRO A 14 -3.29 -4.29 12.37
N ASP A 15 -2.86 -4.27 11.10
CA ASP A 15 -1.53 -4.73 10.68
C ASP A 15 -0.53 -3.57 10.79
N SER A 16 0.29 -3.58 11.84
CA SER A 16 1.33 -2.57 12.08
C SER A 16 2.65 -2.96 11.40
N TYR A 17 2.63 -3.07 10.07
CA TYR A 17 3.86 -3.31 9.32
C TYR A 17 4.78 -2.06 9.39
N PRO A 18 6.11 -2.22 9.57
CA PRO A 18 7.02 -1.09 9.63
C PRO A 18 7.04 -0.34 8.28
N ILE A 19 6.56 0.90 8.31
CA ILE A 19 6.66 1.85 7.21
C ILE A 19 7.85 2.77 7.52
N PRO A 20 8.68 3.15 6.53
CA PRO A 20 9.81 4.05 6.75
C PRO A 20 9.37 5.34 7.44
N ARG A 21 10.17 5.79 8.41
CA ARG A 21 9.90 7.06 9.10
C ARG A 21 10.26 8.22 8.19
N ASN A 22 9.40 9.23 8.14
CA ASN A 22 9.60 10.42 7.32
C ASN A 22 10.99 11.08 7.52
N GLN A 23 11.51 11.11 8.76
CA GLN A 23 12.84 11.68 9.05
C GLN A 23 14.00 10.89 8.42
N GLU A 24 13.91 9.56 8.42
CA GLU A 24 14.93 8.69 7.83
C GLU A 24 14.94 8.87 6.31
N THR A 25 13.75 8.88 5.70
CA THR A 25 13.56 9.16 4.27
C THR A 25 14.12 10.53 3.87
N LEU A 26 13.81 11.60 4.61
CA LEU A 26 14.33 12.95 4.33
C LEU A 26 15.86 13.03 4.39
N THR A 27 16.47 12.30 5.33
CA THR A 27 17.92 12.28 5.48
C THR A 27 18.60 11.61 4.27
N GLN A 28 18.01 10.54 3.72
CA GLN A 28 18.51 9.93 2.49
C GLN A 28 18.34 10.86 1.29
N LEU A 29 17.17 11.51 1.16
CA LEU A 29 16.91 12.46 0.08
C LEU A 29 17.88 13.64 0.07
N SER A 30 18.29 14.15 1.25
CA SER A 30 19.24 15.26 1.35
C SER A 30 20.65 14.93 0.83
N LYS A 31 21.00 13.64 0.71
CA LYS A 31 22.31 13.19 0.23
C LYS A 31 22.33 12.98 -1.29
N ALA A 32 21.16 12.85 -1.92
CA ALA A 32 21.03 12.59 -3.34
C ALA A 32 21.23 13.87 -4.16
N LYS A 33 21.86 13.77 -5.33
CA LYS A 33 21.99 14.90 -6.27
C LYS A 33 20.79 14.99 -7.20
N TYR A 34 20.23 13.85 -7.58
CA TYR A 34 18.99 13.75 -8.36
C TYR A 34 17.99 12.89 -7.62
N ILE A 35 16.73 13.33 -7.64
CA ILE A 35 15.61 12.64 -7.02
C ILE A 35 14.56 12.43 -8.10
N THR A 36 14.17 11.17 -8.32
CA THR A 36 13.03 10.81 -9.15
C THR A 36 11.95 10.23 -8.27
N SER A 37 10.76 10.82 -8.29
CA SER A 37 9.59 10.33 -7.57
C SER A 37 8.58 9.77 -8.56
N MET A 38 8.06 8.58 -8.27
CA MET A 38 7.03 7.91 -9.04
C MET A 38 5.89 7.52 -8.08
N ASP A 39 4.66 7.85 -8.45
CA ASP A 39 3.47 7.36 -7.76
C ASP A 39 2.95 6.10 -8.46
N ALA A 40 2.80 5.01 -7.70
CA ALA A 40 2.15 3.81 -8.19
C ALA A 40 0.62 4.04 -8.30
N LEU A 41 0.20 4.62 -9.42
CA LEU A 41 -1.20 4.85 -9.74
C LEU A 41 -2.04 3.57 -9.55
N LYS A 42 -3.04 3.66 -8.67
CA LYS A 42 -3.91 2.54 -8.29
C LYS A 42 -3.17 1.36 -7.65
N GLY A 43 -2.05 1.60 -6.96
CA GLY A 43 -1.21 0.58 -6.33
C GLY A 43 -1.99 -0.45 -5.51
N PHE A 44 -2.95 0.00 -4.69
CA PHE A 44 -3.79 -0.91 -3.91
C PHE A 44 -4.66 -1.83 -4.78
N HIS A 45 -5.17 -1.36 -5.92
CA HIS A 45 -5.96 -2.17 -6.84
C HIS A 45 -5.11 -3.12 -7.71
N ILE A 46 -3.83 -3.30 -7.43
CA ILE A 46 -3.01 -4.33 -8.09
C ILE A 46 -3.22 -5.68 -7.40
N ASN A 47 -3.42 -5.69 -6.08
CA ASN A 47 -3.35 -6.91 -5.27
C ASN A 47 -4.69 -7.67 -5.28
N PHE A 48 -4.61 -9.00 -5.49
CA PHE A 48 -5.77 -9.88 -5.42
C PHE A 48 -6.17 -10.19 -3.98
N LEU A 49 -7.48 -10.25 -3.76
CA LEU A 49 -8.05 -10.63 -2.46
C LEU A 49 -8.14 -12.15 -2.34
N THR A 50 -7.88 -12.66 -1.13
CA THR A 50 -8.14 -14.08 -0.81
C THR A 50 -9.66 -14.35 -0.81
N PRO A 51 -10.11 -15.59 -1.09
CA PRO A 51 -11.54 -15.92 -1.07
C PRO A 51 -12.24 -15.58 0.25
N LYS A 52 -11.52 -15.68 1.38
CA LYS A 52 -12.02 -15.30 2.71
C LYS A 52 -12.25 -13.79 2.80
N THR A 53 -11.28 -12.99 2.35
CA THR A 53 -11.38 -11.53 2.39
C THR A 53 -12.43 -11.00 1.41
N LYS A 54 -12.60 -11.60 0.23
CA LYS A 54 -13.65 -11.22 -0.73
C LYS A 54 -15.04 -11.22 -0.11
N LYS A 55 -15.35 -12.26 0.69
CA LYS A 55 -16.65 -12.38 1.38
C LYS A 55 -16.89 -11.28 2.42
N LEU A 56 -15.83 -10.82 3.09
CA LEU A 56 -15.89 -9.73 4.08
C LEU A 56 -16.04 -8.36 3.42
N LEU A 57 -15.54 -8.22 2.20
CA LEU A 57 -15.53 -6.97 1.43
C LEU A 57 -16.72 -6.85 0.47
N ARG A 58 -17.81 -7.58 0.71
CA ARG A 58 -19.02 -7.49 -0.10
C ARG A 58 -19.67 -6.13 0.06
N ILE A 59 -20.12 -5.56 -1.05
CA ILE A 59 -20.90 -4.33 -1.08
C ILE A 59 -22.29 -4.60 -1.60
N ILE A 60 -23.26 -3.92 -1.00
CA ILE A 60 -24.67 -4.00 -1.39
C ILE A 60 -24.98 -2.74 -2.20
N THR A 61 -25.56 -2.93 -3.37
CA THR A 61 -26.03 -1.87 -4.25
C THR A 61 -27.50 -2.10 -4.59
N HIS A 62 -28.16 -1.12 -5.19
CA HIS A 62 -29.53 -1.27 -5.69
C HIS A 62 -29.67 -2.38 -6.76
N CYS A 63 -28.57 -2.76 -7.43
CA CYS A 63 -28.53 -3.83 -8.43
C CYS A 63 -28.15 -5.21 -7.86
N GLY A 64 -27.91 -5.31 -6.55
CA GLY A 64 -27.51 -6.55 -5.89
C GLY A 64 -26.18 -6.47 -5.15
N ILE A 65 -25.64 -7.64 -4.82
CA ILE A 65 -24.44 -7.80 -3.99
C ILE A 65 -23.24 -8.09 -4.86
N TYR A 66 -22.18 -7.29 -4.73
CA TYR A 66 -20.94 -7.42 -5.49
C TYR A 66 -19.75 -7.70 -4.57
N GLU A 67 -18.77 -8.41 -5.11
CA GLU A 67 -17.51 -8.74 -4.44
C GLU A 67 -16.34 -8.05 -5.13
N TYR A 68 -15.45 -7.44 -4.36
CA TYR A 68 -14.20 -6.95 -4.89
C TYR A 68 -13.27 -8.13 -5.23
N LEU A 69 -12.64 -8.10 -6.41
CA LEU A 69 -11.60 -9.06 -6.78
C LEU A 69 -10.21 -8.63 -6.31
N ARG A 70 -10.01 -7.31 -6.17
CA ARG A 70 -8.77 -6.67 -5.79
C ARG A 70 -9.00 -5.73 -4.61
N VAL A 71 -7.95 -5.38 -3.88
CA VAL A 71 -8.07 -4.59 -2.65
C VAL A 71 -8.80 -3.26 -2.95
N PRO A 72 -9.94 -2.97 -2.30
CA PRO A 72 -10.63 -1.70 -2.46
C PRO A 72 -9.98 -0.61 -1.61
N PHE A 73 -10.26 0.65 -1.95
CA PHE A 73 -9.94 1.77 -1.07
C PHE A 73 -10.75 1.69 0.24
N GLY A 74 -10.19 2.23 1.31
CA GLY A 74 -10.87 2.38 2.60
C GLY A 74 -10.64 1.25 3.61
N ILE A 75 -9.81 0.25 3.30
CA ILE A 75 -9.46 -0.84 4.23
C ILE A 75 -8.21 -0.47 5.03
N THR A 76 -8.28 -0.58 6.36
CA THR A 76 -7.20 -0.16 7.27
C THR A 76 -5.86 -0.83 6.97
N ASN A 77 -5.84 -2.11 6.59
CA ASN A 77 -4.60 -2.87 6.38
C ASN A 77 -4.04 -2.79 4.94
N ALA A 78 -4.70 -2.06 4.04
CA ALA A 78 -4.24 -1.96 2.64
C ALA A 78 -2.83 -1.35 2.50
N PRO A 79 -2.47 -0.25 3.19
CA PRO A 79 -1.12 0.33 3.13
C PRO A 79 -0.03 -0.62 3.62
N SER A 80 -0.24 -1.24 4.78
CA SER A 80 0.71 -2.19 5.38
C SER A 80 0.97 -3.39 4.47
N HIS A 81 -0.08 -3.91 3.85
CA HIS A 81 0.04 -5.02 2.91
C HIS A 81 0.81 -4.60 1.63
N TYR A 82 0.53 -3.40 1.12
CA TYR A 82 1.23 -2.87 -0.06
C TYR A 82 2.72 -2.64 0.23
N GLN A 83 3.06 -2.01 1.36
CA GLN A 83 4.44 -1.81 1.79
C GLN A 83 5.19 -3.14 1.90
N ARG A 84 4.59 -4.16 2.54
CA ARG A 84 5.19 -5.49 2.68
C ARG A 84 5.48 -6.14 1.34
N MET A 85 4.53 -6.02 0.40
CA MET A 85 4.71 -6.52 -0.96
C MET A 85 5.90 -5.83 -1.63
N MET A 86 5.93 -4.50 -1.62
CA MET A 86 7.00 -3.73 -2.25
C MET A 86 8.37 -4.04 -1.64
N ASN A 87 8.46 -4.19 -0.31
CA ASN A 87 9.68 -4.60 0.37
C ASN A 87 10.15 -6.01 -0.03
N THR A 88 9.23 -6.88 -0.42
CA THR A 88 9.55 -8.23 -0.91
C THR A 88 10.00 -8.22 -2.37
N ILE A 89 9.52 -7.26 -3.17
CA ILE A 89 9.88 -7.12 -4.59
C ILE A 89 11.26 -6.46 -4.75
N PHE A 90 11.58 -5.46 -3.92
CA PHE A 90 12.82 -4.65 -4.02
C PHE A 90 13.75 -4.79 -2.80
N PRO A 91 14.07 -6.00 -2.31
CA PRO A 91 14.86 -6.15 -1.10
C PRO A 91 16.28 -5.61 -1.24
N THR A 92 16.88 -5.76 -2.43
CA THR A 92 18.26 -5.36 -2.71
C THR A 92 18.36 -3.84 -2.78
N GLU A 93 17.49 -3.19 -3.54
CA GLU A 93 17.51 -1.76 -3.80
C GLU A 93 17.22 -0.96 -2.52
N LEU A 94 16.32 -1.47 -1.67
CA LEU A 94 16.07 -0.93 -0.34
C LEU A 94 17.30 -1.08 0.57
N SER A 95 18.03 -2.19 0.48
CA SER A 95 19.23 -2.43 1.30
C SER A 95 20.42 -1.56 0.87
N GLU A 96 20.55 -1.29 -0.42
CA GLU A 96 21.57 -0.38 -0.98
C GLU A 96 21.22 1.09 -0.72
N GLY A 97 19.95 1.39 -0.42
CA GLY A 97 19.50 2.69 0.07
C GLY A 97 19.33 3.76 -1.00
N TRP A 98 19.45 3.41 -2.29
CA TRP A 98 19.15 4.31 -3.40
C TRP A 98 17.66 4.30 -3.77
N LEU A 99 16.92 3.26 -3.38
CA LEU A 99 15.47 3.17 -3.52
C LEU A 99 14.80 3.36 -2.15
N ILE A 100 13.78 4.21 -2.10
CA ILE A 100 12.93 4.41 -0.93
C ILE A 100 11.49 4.17 -1.36
N ILE A 101 10.76 3.36 -0.58
CA ILE A 101 9.36 3.06 -0.85
C ILE A 101 8.53 3.49 0.34
N TYR A 102 7.61 4.42 0.12
CA TYR A 102 6.67 4.92 1.11
C TYR A 102 5.24 4.70 0.64
N ILE A 103 4.64 3.59 1.08
CA ILE A 103 3.32 3.13 0.62
C ILE A 103 3.29 3.12 -0.92
N ASN A 104 2.65 4.07 -1.60
CA ASN A 104 2.55 4.12 -3.07
C ASN A 104 3.68 4.93 -3.73
N ASP A 105 4.43 5.70 -2.97
CA ASP A 105 5.51 6.54 -3.49
C ASP A 105 6.80 5.72 -3.60
N ILE A 106 7.34 5.66 -4.82
CA ILE A 106 8.63 5.04 -5.12
C ILE A 106 9.60 6.18 -5.43
N ILE A 107 10.63 6.32 -4.62
CA ILE A 107 11.60 7.40 -4.73
C ILE A 107 12.97 6.81 -5.03
N ILE A 108 13.57 7.25 -6.14
CA ILE A 108 14.89 6.85 -6.60
C ILE A 108 15.85 8.03 -6.36
N CYS A 109 16.95 7.74 -5.68
CA CYS A 109 18.02 8.67 -5.36
C CYS A 109 19.26 8.31 -6.18
N SER A 110 19.87 9.29 -6.85
CA SER A 110 21.12 9.08 -7.60
C SER A 110 22.05 10.31 -7.55
N ASP A 111 23.30 10.11 -7.98
CA ASP A 111 24.39 11.12 -8.03
C ASP A 111 24.60 11.75 -9.42
#